data_AF-A0A2E1A073-F1
#
_entry.id   AF-A0A2E1A073-F1
#
_cell.length_a   1.000
_cell.length_b   1.000
_cell.length_c   1.000
_cell.angle_alpha   90.00
_cell.angle_beta   90.00
_cell.angle_gamma   90.00
#
_symmetry.space_group_name_H-M   'P 1'
#
loop_
_entity.id
_entity.type
_entity.pdbx_description
1 polymer ?
#
loop_
_entity_poly.entity_id
_entity_poly.type
_entity_poly.pdbx_seq_one_letter_code
_entity_poly.pdbx_strand_id
1 'polypeptide(L)' 'MLIDIHTHIYTRRWLEILQEQGGDYHLRLRPDGQKEIFRGDTPVSIPQAGHFDYDLRIKVMDEAGI' A
#
# COMPACT_ATOMS: atom_id res chain seq x y z
N MET A 1 -11.94 21.50 12.65
CA MET A 1 -12.03 20.25 11.88
C MET A 1 -11.07 20.40 10.71
N LEU A 2 -9.94 19.70 10.76
CA LEU A 2 -9.08 19.51 9.59
C LEU A 2 -9.66 18.32 8.81
N ILE A 3 -9.55 18.33 7.49
CA ILE A 3 -9.97 17.20 6.65
C ILE A 3 -8.89 16.99 5.60
N ASP A 4 -8.27 15.82 5.63
CA ASP A 4 -7.50 15.31 4.50
C ASP A 4 -8.43 14.57 3.54
N ILE A 5 -8.67 15.17 2.37
CA ILE A 5 -9.51 14.59 1.32
C ILE A 5 -8.73 13.72 0.33
N HIS A 6 -7.39 13.74 0.37
CA HIS A 6 -6.56 13.06 -0.61
C HIS A 6 -5.66 12.04 0.08
N THR A 7 -6.19 10.84 0.22
CA THR A 7 -5.44 9.73 0.77
C THR A 7 -5.69 8.44 0.02
N HIS A 8 -4.73 7.52 0.08
CA HIS A 8 -4.81 6.22 -0.59
C HIS A 8 -4.69 5.08 0.41
N ILE A 9 -5.41 3.99 0.13
CA ILE A 9 -5.44 2.74 0.89
C ILE A 9 -5.53 1.56 -0.08
N TYR A 10 -5.09 0.39 0.37
CA TYR A 10 -5.20 -0.84 -0.38
C TYR A 10 -6.04 -1.85 0.41
N THR A 11 -6.83 -2.67 -0.28
CA THR A 11 -7.43 -3.85 0.35
C THR A 11 -6.53 -5.05 0.14
N ARG A 12 -6.57 -6.02 1.06
CA ARG A 12 -5.86 -7.30 0.88
C ARG A 12 -6.33 -8.01 -0.39
N ARG A 13 -7.64 -7.97 -0.65
CA ARG A 13 -8.25 -8.56 -1.85
C ARG A 13 -7.73 -7.93 -3.15
N TRP A 14 -7.51 -6.62 -3.18
CA TRP A 14 -6.92 -5.97 -4.35
C TRP A 14 -5.50 -6.46 -4.61
N LEU A 15 -4.70 -6.68 -3.55
CA LEU A 15 -3.34 -7.20 -3.69
C LEU A 15 -3.30 -8.68 -4.15
N GLU A 16 -4.30 -9.48 -3.77
CA GLU A 16 -4.48 -10.83 -4.31
C GLU A 16 -4.79 -10.78 -5.81
N ILE A 17 -5.74 -9.94 -6.22
CA ILE A 17 -6.08 -9.76 -7.63
C ILE A 17 -4.87 -9.28 -8.44
N LEU A 18 -4.05 -8.37 -7.89
CA LEU A 18 -2.81 -7.94 -8.53
C LEU A 18 -1.83 -9.09 -8.76
N GLN A 19 -1.71 -10.03 -7.81
CA GLN A 19 -0.83 -11.19 -7.95
C GLN A 19 -1.38 -12.23 -8.94
N GLU A 20 -2.71 -12.40 -8.99
CA GLU A 20 -3.37 -13.36 -9.89
C GLU A 20 -3.53 -12.85 -11.32
N GLN A 21 -3.78 -11.55 -11.49
CA GLN A 21 -4.31 -10.94 -12.72
C GLN A 21 -3.66 -9.59 -13.05
N GLY A 22 -2.47 -9.29 -12.50
CA GLY A 22 -1.82 -7.98 -12.62
C GLY A 22 -1.28 -7.62 -14.01
N GLY A 23 -1.27 -8.55 -14.96
CA GLY A 23 -0.69 -8.32 -16.29
C GLY A 23 0.81 -8.02 -16.18
N ASP A 24 1.22 -6.82 -16.60
CA ASP A 24 2.61 -6.35 -16.46
C ASP A 24 3.01 -6.04 -15.01
N TYR A 25 2.04 -6.03 -14.08
CA TYR A 25 2.27 -5.70 -12.69
C TYR A 25 2.33 -6.95 -11.81
N HIS A 26 3.30 -6.98 -10.89
CA HIS A 26 3.48 -8.09 -9.95
C HIS A 26 4.18 -7.63 -8.68
N LEU A 27 4.06 -8.43 -7.62
CA LEU A 27 4.82 -8.24 -6.38
C LEU A 27 6.16 -8.96 -6.46
N ARG A 28 7.24 -8.30 -6.01
CA ARG A 28 8.53 -8.94 -5.74
C ARG A 28 8.93 -8.76 -4.29
N LEU A 29 9.60 -9.76 -3.74
CA LEU A 29 10.30 -9.65 -2.45
C LEU A 29 11.66 -9.01 -2.70
N ARG A 30 11.91 -7.88 -2.05
CA ARG A 30 13.19 -7.18 -2.08
C ARG A 30 14.21 -7.88 -1.17
N PRO A 31 15.52 -7.62 -1.36
CA PRO A 31 16.56 -8.14 -0.47
C PRO A 31 16.40 -7.72 1.01
N ASP A 32 15.72 -6.61 1.28
CA ASP A 32 15.41 -6.12 2.62
C ASP A 32 14.16 -6.77 3.25
N GLY A 33 13.54 -7.73 2.56
CA GLY A 33 12.36 -8.46 3.04
C GLY A 33 11.03 -7.75 2.79
N GLN A 34 11.02 -6.55 2.20
CA GLN A 34 9.78 -5.86 1.85
C GLN A 34 9.20 -6.38 0.54
N LYS A 35 7.86 -6.40 0.45
CA LYS A 35 7.16 -6.62 -0.81
C LYS A 35 6.95 -5.29 -1.52
N GLU A 36 7.27 -5.22 -2.80
CA GLU A 36 7.08 -4.02 -3.62
C GLU A 36 6.38 -4.41 -4.93
N ILE A 37 5.54 -3.51 -5.43
CA ILE A 37 4.85 -3.64 -6.70
C ILE A 37 5.80 -3.17 -7.80
N PHE A 38 5.94 -3.98 -8.84
CA PHE A 38 6.74 -3.71 -10.02
C PHE A 38 5.83 -3.66 -11.25
N ARG A 39 6.28 -2.94 -12.28
CA ARG A 39 5.83 -3.09 -13.66
C ARG A 39 7.00 -3.60 -14.48
N GLY A 40 6.95 -4.86 -14.93
CA GLY A 40 8.13 -5.54 -15.46
C GLY A 40 9.27 -5.54 -14.42
N ASP A 41 10.39 -4.89 -14.73
CA ASP A 41 11.54 -4.76 -13.81
C ASP A 41 11.60 -3.41 -13.09
N THR A 42 10.66 -2.51 -13.34
CA THR A 42 10.64 -1.18 -12.71
C THR A 42 9.82 -1.20 -11.42
N PRO A 43 10.38 -0.81 -10.26
CA PRO A 43 9.62 -0.64 -9.02
C PRO A 43 8.66 0.55 -9.13
N VAL A 44 7.43 0.41 -8.63
CA VAL A 44 6.40 1.48 -8.74
C VAL A 44 5.76 1.89 -7.42
N SER A 45 5.58 0.97 -6.47
CA SER A 45 4.95 1.30 -5.18
C SER A 45 5.27 0.26 -4.12
N ILE A 46 5.62 0.73 -2.91
CA ILE A 46 5.84 -0.12 -1.75
C ILE A 46 4.58 -0.08 -0.87
N PRO A 47 3.80 -1.19 -0.77
CA PRO A 47 2.67 -1.25 0.14
C PRO A 47 3.13 -1.15 1.60
N GLN A 48 2.86 0.00 2.22
CA GLN A 48 3.07 0.23 3.66
C GLN A 48 1.95 -0.35 4.53
N ALA A 49 2.26 -0.62 5.80
CA ALA A 49 1.31 -1.15 6.78
C ALA A 49 0.01 -0.32 6.88
N GLY A 50 0.12 1.01 6.91
CA GLY A 50 -1.02 1.92 7.00
C GLY A 50 -1.95 1.91 5.78
N HIS A 51 -1.59 1.26 4.67
CA HIS A 51 -2.54 1.02 3.58
C HIS A 51 -3.58 -0.06 3.94
N PHE A 52 -3.27 -0.96 4.88
CA PHE A 52 -4.09 -2.12 5.23
C PHE A 52 -4.58 -2.11 6.69
N ASP A 53 -3.85 -1.45 7.58
CA ASP A 53 -4.13 -1.35 9.01
C ASP A 53 -4.80 -0.01 9.31
N TYR A 54 -6.12 -0.05 9.51
CA TYR A 54 -6.93 1.14 9.76
C TYR A 54 -6.76 1.67 11.18
N ASP A 55 -6.49 0.81 12.16
CA ASP A 55 -6.26 1.26 13.54
C ASP A 55 -4.95 2.03 13.62
N LEU A 56 -3.90 1.53 12.95
CA LEU A 56 -2.65 2.27 12.77
C LEU A 56 -2.90 3.61 12.04
N ARG A 57 -3.79 3.62 11.04
CA ARG A 57 -4.13 4.84 10.29
C ARG A 57 -4.73 5.90 11.21
N ILE A 58 -5.73 5.52 12.01
CA ILE A 58 -6.40 6.43 12.95
C ILE A 58 -5.40 6.97 13.96
N LYS A 59 -4.54 6.12 14.54
CA LYS A 59 -3.49 6.56 15.46
C LYS A 59 -2.57 7.63 14.83
N VAL A 60 -2.12 7.40 13.59
CA VAL A 60 -1.25 8.36 12.90
C VAL A 60 -1.99 9.66 12.53
N MET A 61 -3.29 9.58 12.20
CA MET A 61 -4.13 10.76 11.96
C MET A 61 -4.29 11.58 13.24
N ASP A 62 -4.56 10.94 14.38
CA ASP A 62 -4.65 11.59 15.70
C ASP A 62 -3.33 12.30 16.06
N GLU A 63 -2.19 11.63 15.86
CA GLU A 63 -0.85 12.19 16.10
C GLU A 63 -0.54 13.39 15.18
N ALA A 64 -1.05 13.37 13.95
CA ALA A 64 -0.89 14.43 12.97
C ALA A 64 -1.92 15.57 13.09
N GLY A 65 -2.95 15.41 13.93
CA GLY A 65 -4.05 16.36 14.08
C GLY A 65 -4.97 16.45 12.85
N ILE A 66 -5.08 15.35 12.09
CA ILE A 66 -5.92 15.22 10.88
C ILE A 66 -7.32 14.78 11.26
#